data_AF-A0A3B9BT04-F1
#
_entry.id   AF-A0A3B9BT04-F1
#
_cell.length_a   1.000
_cell.length_b   1.000
_cell.length_c   1.000
_cell.angle_alpha   90.00
_cell.angle_beta   90.00
_cell.angle_gamma   90.00
#
_symmetry.space_group_name_H-M   'P 1'
#
loop_
_entity.id
_entity.type
_entity.pdbx_description
1 polymer ?
#
loop_
_entity_poly.entity_id
_entity_poly.type
_entity_poly.pdbx_seq_one_letter_code
_entity_poly.pdbx_strand_id
1 'polypeptide(L)' 'MENDLTAFQASQLQWLRSQVDRAQDDSLRKDAQNNAQHKLFYAREELRMFTSNLRKAGKNI' A
#
# COMPACT_ATOMS: atom_id res chain seq x y z
N MET A 1 19.62 -0.31 -14.43
CA MET A 1 19.30 0.99 -13.82
C MET A 1 17.96 1.55 -14.28
N GLU A 2 17.44 1.20 -15.48
CA GLU A 2 16.14 1.72 -15.95
C GLU A 2 14.91 1.10 -15.24
N ASN A 3 15.09 -0.10 -14.67
CA ASN A 3 14.06 -0.87 -13.98
C ASN A 3 13.96 -0.54 -12.47
N ASP A 4 14.83 0.32 -11.95
CA ASP A 4 14.79 0.71 -10.54
C ASP A 4 13.70 1.75 -10.29
N LEU A 5 13.17 1.78 -9.06
CA LEU A 5 12.22 2.81 -8.65
C LEU A 5 12.91 4.16 -8.58
N THR A 6 12.20 5.21 -9.02
CA THR A 6 12.61 6.57 -8.67
C THR A 6 12.48 6.79 -7.17
N ALA A 7 13.20 7.77 -6.61
CA ALA A 7 13.07 8.12 -5.19
C ALA A 7 11.61 8.43 -4.79
N PHE A 8 10.86 9.07 -5.69
CA PHE A 8 9.43 9.30 -5.50
C PHE A 8 8.62 8.00 -5.45
N GLN A 9 8.81 7.10 -6.42
CA GLN A 9 8.11 5.81 -6.45
C GLN A 9 8.43 4.95 -5.23
N ALA A 10 9.68 4.95 -4.77
CA ALA A 10 10.10 4.25 -3.56
C ALA A 10 9.44 4.84 -2.31
N SER A 11 9.39 6.18 -2.21
CA SER A 11 8.75 6.87 -1.08
C SER A 11 7.24 6.63 -1.05
N GLN A 12 6.59 6.67 -2.21
CA GLN A 12 5.16 6.37 -2.34
C GLN A 12 4.86 4.89 -2.00
N LEU A 13 5.70 3.95 -2.47
CA LEU A 13 5.57 2.53 -2.13
C LEU A 13 5.65 2.32 -0.61
N GLN A 14 6.63 2.94 0.04
CA GLN A 14 6.82 2.84 1.48
C GLN A 14 5.65 3.45 2.25
N TRP A 15 5.14 4.59 1.80
CA TRP A 15 3.98 5.22 2.41
C TRP A 15 2.74 4.31 2.30
N LEU A 16 2.45 3.75 1.13
CA LEU A 16 1.31 2.84 0.92
C LEU A 16 1.40 1.58 1.80
N ARG A 17 2.60 0.99 1.92
CA ARG A 17 2.84 -0.13 2.86
C ARG A 17 2.49 0.27 4.29
N SER A 18 2.97 1.44 4.73
CA SER A 18 2.66 1.94 6.08
C SER A 18 1.17 2.20 6.30
N GLN A 19 0.40 2.55 5.26
CA GLN A 19 -1.06 2.70 5.37
C GLN A 19 -1.74 1.36 5.57
N VAL A 20 -1.31 0.32 4.83
CA VAL A 20 -1.83 -1.04 5.01
C VAL A 20 -1.53 -1.54 6.42
N ASP A 21 -0.30 -1.37 6.90
CA ASP A 21 0.10 -1.81 8.23
C ASP A 21 -0.75 -1.15 9.33
N ARG A 22 -0.90 0.19 9.28
CA ARG A 22 -1.75 0.92 10.23
C ARG A 22 -3.22 0.49 10.16
N ALA A 23 -3.77 0.35 8.95
CA ALA A 23 -5.16 -0.06 8.79
C ALA A 23 -5.39 -1.49 9.27
N GLN A 24 -4.39 -2.37 9.14
CA GLN A 24 -4.43 -3.73 9.64
C GLN A 24 -4.41 -3.73 11.17
N ASP A 25 -3.49 -3.00 11.79
CA ASP A 25 -3.44 -2.83 13.24
C ASP A 25 -4.76 -2.30 13.78
N ASP A 26 -5.30 -1.24 13.18
CA ASP A 26 -6.59 -0.64 13.56
C ASP A 26 -7.75 -1.62 13.44
N SER A 27 -7.74 -2.49 12.42
CA SER A 27 -8.79 -3.50 12.20
C SER A 27 -8.78 -4.63 13.22
N LEU A 28 -7.65 -4.85 13.89
CA LEU A 28 -7.47 -5.89 14.90
C LEU A 28 -7.71 -5.39 16.33
N ARG A 29 -7.94 -4.08 16.51
CA ARG A 29 -8.20 -3.51 17.82
C ARG A 29 -9.56 -3.97 18.37
N LYS A 30 -9.63 -4.14 19.70
CA LYS A 30 -10.89 -4.47 20.39
C LYS A 30 -11.96 -3.37 20.25
N ASP A 31 -11.52 -2.12 20.11
CA ASP A 31 -12.33 -0.92 19.90
C ASP A 31 -12.34 -0.48 18.43
N ALA A 32 -12.07 -1.40 17.48
CA ALA A 32 -12.03 -1.08 16.06
C ALA A 32 -13.34 -0.41 15.60
N GLN A 33 -13.20 0.65 14.81
CA GLN A 33 -14.35 1.32 14.19
C GLN A 33 -15.07 0.36 13.23
N ASN A 34 -16.40 0.49 13.10
CA ASN A 34 -17.21 -0.34 12.19
C ASN A 34 -16.70 -0.37 10.73
N ASN A 35 -15.97 0.67 10.31
CA ASN A 35 -15.40 0.78 8.97
C ASN A 35 -13.92 0.35 8.85
N ALA A 36 -13.31 -0.18 9.91
CA ALA A 36 -11.89 -0.52 9.91
C ALA A 36 -11.54 -1.58 8.83
N GLN A 37 -12.41 -2.57 8.64
CA GLN A 37 -12.24 -3.57 7.59
C GLN A 37 -12.34 -2.97 6.17
N HIS A 38 -13.24 -1.99 5.97
CA HIS A 38 -13.31 -1.27 4.69
C HIS A 38 -12.04 -0.44 4.46
N LYS A 39 -11.54 0.27 5.47
CA LYS A 39 -10.28 1.02 5.37
C LYS A 39 -9.10 0.13 5.00
N LEU A 40 -8.98 -1.03 5.65
CA LEU A 40 -7.96 -2.03 5.33
C LEU A 40 -8.10 -2.52 3.88
N PHE A 41 -9.32 -2.83 3.43
CA PHE A 41 -9.57 -3.24 2.05
C PHE A 41 -9.11 -2.18 1.05
N TYR A 42 -9.49 -0.91 1.24
CA TYR A 42 -9.09 0.18 0.34
C TYR A 42 -7.58 0.39 0.32
N ALA A 43 -6.92 0.37 1.49
CA ALA A 43 -5.46 0.51 1.57
C ALA A 43 -4.73 -0.61 0.81
N ARG A 44 -5.22 -1.85 0.92
CA ARG A 44 -4.65 -3.00 0.19
C ARG A 44 -4.84 -2.89 -1.31
N GLU A 45 -6.03 -2.48 -1.75
CA GLU A 45 -6.31 -2.29 -3.18
C GLU A 45 -5.48 -1.15 -3.78
N GLU A 46 -5.28 -0.05 -3.05
CA GLU A 46 -4.41 1.04 -3.50
C GLU A 46 -2.95 0.59 -3.67
N LEU A 47 -2.40 -0.11 -2.68
CA LEU A 47 -1.05 -0.68 -2.77
C LEU A 47 -0.93 -1.70 -3.93
N ARG A 48 -1.95 -2.54 -4.12
CA ARG A 48 -2.00 -3.51 -5.21
C ARG A 48 -2.02 -2.82 -6.58
N MET A 49 -2.85 -1.80 -6.75
CA MET A 49 -2.94 -1.04 -7.99
C MET A 49 -1.62 -0.34 -8.30
N PHE A 50 -1.01 0.31 -7.30
CA PHE A 50 0.27 0.97 -7.45
C PHE A 50 1.38 0.00 -7.87
N THR A 51 1.53 -1.12 -7.17
CA THR A 51 2.54 -2.14 -7.50
C THR A 51 2.29 -2.81 -8.86
N SER A 52 1.04 -3.02 -9.23
CA SER A 52 0.69 -3.51 -10.59
C SER A 52 1.15 -2.53 -11.67
N ASN A 53 0.92 -1.22 -11.48
CA ASN A 53 1.34 -0.20 -12.42
C ASN A 53 2.86 -0.09 -12.53
N LEU A 54 3.58 -0.21 -11.42
CA LEU A 54 5.05 -0.25 -11.42
C LEU A 54 5.59 -1.45 -12.21
N ARG A 55 5.02 -2.65 -12.02
CA ARG A 55 5.42 -3.84 -12.80
C ARG A 55 5.12 -3.68 -14.29
N LYS A 56 3.96 -3.14 -14.65
CA LYS A 56 3.61 -2.82 -16.04
C LYS A 56 4.57 -1.82 -16.67
N ALA A 57 5.10 -0.89 -15.87
CA ALA A 57 6.12 0.07 -16.29
C ALA A 57 7.55 -0.51 -16.30
N GLY A 58 7.72 -1.83 -16.11
CA GLY A 58 9.02 -2.50 -16.14
C GLY A 58 9.85 -2.36 -14.86
N LYS A 59 9.26 -1.88 -13.76
CA LYS A 59 9.97 -1.72 -12.48
C LYS A 59 10.15 -3.05 -11.76
N ASN A 60 11.31 -3.24 -11.14
CA ASN A 60 11.69 -4.48 -10.45
C ASN A 60 11.22 -4.45 -8.97
N ILE A 61 10.00 -4.95 -8.72
CA ILE A 61 9.34 -4.98 -7.39
C ILE A 61 8.43 -6.19 -7.12
#